data_AF-A0A920NTE6-F1
#
_entry.id   AF-A0A920NTE6-F1
#
_cell.length_a   1.000
_cell.length_b   1.000
_cell.length_c   1.000
_cell.angle_alpha   90.00
_cell.angle_beta   90.00
_cell.angle_gamma   90.00
#
_symmetry.space_group_name_H-M   'P 1'
#
loop_
_entity.id
_entity.type
_entity.pdbx_description
1 polymer ?
#
loop_
_entity_poly.entity_id
_entity_poly.type
_entity_poly.pdbx_seq_one_letter_code
_entity_poly.pdbx_strand_id
1 'polypeptide(L)'
;MVAITIAEKIKTIYPDIEFTQSENALTPFDKALGSREVRESIATMDWNRLSLYKAAQGEQIIKFKEVRQRYLIYPRRNNFSSFDMKVLFGYIGFIVLIGVIVGRKQRDTKSYFLGDGQISWLMISFSVVATETSVLTFLSIPGVAYLTNFGFLQVAIGYIIGRIVVAWLFLPLYYKEGVQSTYEFIGNKWGISFQRFVSTVFLLMRILADGVRLFMTAIPLTLITGWSFGASIAIIGLFTLIYTLIGVYVQLFTPILFNLFYIFLVQIFTFNVINELVPGGLESIKTILEDSGKFSIFQGFSSSLLIY
;
A
#
# COMPACT_ATOMS: atom_id res chain seq x y z
N MET A 1 4.75 20.32 -27.87
CA MET A 1 4.18 21.59 -28.36
C MET A 1 3.25 22.21 -27.33
N VAL A 2 2.19 21.53 -26.89
CA VAL A 2 1.23 22.02 -25.85
C VAL A 2 1.90 22.47 -24.54
N ALA A 3 2.88 21.71 -24.02
CA ALA A 3 3.59 22.07 -22.79
C ALA A 3 4.40 23.38 -22.89
N ILE A 4 4.92 23.69 -24.08
CA ILE A 4 5.73 24.91 -24.30
C ILE A 4 4.80 26.12 -24.35
N THR A 5 3.70 26.01 -25.09
CA THR A 5 2.69 27.08 -25.22
C THR A 5 2.05 27.45 -23.87
N ILE A 6 1.84 26.47 -22.98
CA ILE A 6 1.27 26.72 -21.65
C ILE A 6 2.31 27.36 -20.71
N ALA A 7 3.57 26.92 -20.76
CA ALA A 7 4.64 27.50 -19.95
C ALA A 7 4.94 28.96 -20.35
N GLU A 8 4.92 29.27 -21.65
CA GLU A 8 5.07 30.63 -22.17
C GLU A 8 3.90 31.53 -21.74
N LYS A 9 2.68 31.00 -21.74
CA LYS A 9 1.47 31.72 -21.31
C LYS A 9 1.48 32.05 -19.81
N ILE A 10 2.06 31.18 -18.98
CA ILE A 10 2.23 31.43 -17.54
C ILE A 10 3.29 32.52 -17.30
N LYS A 11 4.41 32.49 -18.05
CA LYS A 11 5.49 33.49 -17.95
C LYS A 11 5.04 34.90 -18.42
N THR A 12 4.10 34.96 -19.36
CA THR A 12 3.49 36.24 -19.79
C THR A 12 2.53 36.83 -18.77
N ILE A 13 1.83 36.01 -17.99
CA ILE A 13 0.89 36.47 -16.97
C ILE A 13 1.61 36.92 -15.69
N TYR A 14 2.79 36.37 -15.39
CA TYR A 14 3.56 36.68 -14.18
C TYR A 14 5.05 36.93 -14.50
N PRO A 15 5.39 38.10 -15.08
CA PRO A 15 6.74 38.38 -15.57
C PRO A 15 7.79 38.57 -14.46
N ASP A 16 7.37 38.92 -13.23
CA ASP A 16 8.29 39.30 -12.13
C ASP A 16 8.61 38.16 -11.14
N ILE A 17 8.18 36.92 -11.43
CA ILE A 17 8.46 35.78 -10.54
C ILE A 17 9.87 35.26 -10.82
N GLU A 18 10.85 35.77 -10.08
CA GLU A 18 12.16 35.12 -9.94
C GLU A 18 12.04 33.92 -8.99
N PHE A 19 12.31 32.72 -9.51
CA PHE A 19 12.41 31.51 -8.70
C PHE A 19 13.73 31.51 -7.92
N THR A 20 13.76 32.23 -6.80
CA THR A 20 14.88 32.16 -5.86
C THR A 20 14.79 30.88 -5.02
N GLN A 21 15.87 30.09 -4.99
CA GLN A 21 16.06 29.04 -4.00
C GLN A 21 16.23 29.69 -2.61
N SER A 22 15.13 30.00 -1.93
CA SER A 22 15.14 30.36 -0.52
C SER A 22 14.38 29.30 0.26
N GLU A 23 15.06 28.69 1.23
CA GLU A 23 14.64 27.47 1.90
C GLU A 23 13.45 27.64 2.85
N ASN A 24 12.99 28.86 3.19
CA ASN A 24 12.09 29.02 4.34
C ASN A 24 10.93 30.04 4.21
N ALA A 25 10.47 30.36 3.01
CA ALA A 25 9.24 31.14 2.86
C ALA A 25 8.32 30.52 1.80
N LEU A 26 7.05 30.32 2.15
CA LEU A 26 5.99 30.04 1.18
C LEU A 26 5.98 31.18 0.16
N THR A 27 6.45 30.90 -1.07
CA THR A 27 6.58 31.90 -2.13
C THR A 27 5.20 32.41 -2.58
N PRO A 28 5.09 33.61 -3.18
CA PRO A 28 3.84 34.14 -3.75
C PRO A 28 3.15 33.18 -4.73
N PHE A 29 3.94 32.35 -5.42
CA PHE A 29 3.48 31.23 -6.26
C PHE A 29 2.53 30.26 -5.53
N ASP A 30 2.74 30.05 -4.23
CA ASP A 30 2.00 29.09 -3.41
C ASP A 30 0.61 29.61 -3.03
N LYS A 31 0.44 30.94 -3.00
CA LYS A 31 -0.86 31.61 -2.82
C LYS A 31 -1.67 31.68 -4.12
N ALA A 32 -1.01 31.71 -5.29
CA ALA A 32 -1.66 31.93 -6.59
C ALA A 32 -2.33 30.67 -7.19
N LEU A 33 -1.92 29.47 -6.77
CA LEU A 33 -2.33 28.16 -7.35
C LEU A 33 -3.76 27.69 -7.02
N GLY A 34 -4.69 28.61 -6.79
CA GLY A 34 -6.09 28.31 -6.41
C GLY A 34 -6.95 27.68 -7.52
N SER A 35 -6.52 27.66 -8.79
CA SER A 35 -7.34 27.14 -9.89
C SER A 35 -7.07 25.66 -10.17
N ARG A 36 -8.14 24.86 -10.16
CA ARG A 36 -8.17 23.41 -10.44
C ARG A 36 -7.55 23.05 -11.82
N GLU A 37 -7.72 23.93 -12.79
CA GLU A 37 -7.23 23.76 -14.17
C GLU A 37 -5.69 23.73 -14.25
N VAL A 38 -5.00 24.55 -13.45
CA VAL A 38 -3.53 24.56 -13.42
C VAL A 38 -3.00 23.29 -12.74
N ARG A 39 -3.72 22.72 -11.76
CA ARG A 39 -3.39 21.43 -11.14
C ARG A 39 -3.48 20.27 -12.14
N GLU A 40 -4.55 20.21 -12.91
CA GLU A 40 -4.74 19.19 -13.95
C GLU A 40 -3.72 19.35 -15.10
N SER A 41 -3.37 20.59 -15.44
CA SER A 41 -2.34 20.89 -16.44
C SER A 41 -0.93 20.50 -15.98
N ILE A 42 -0.58 20.75 -14.71
CA ILE A 42 0.71 20.33 -14.13
C ILE A 42 0.82 18.80 -14.08
N ALA A 43 -0.26 18.10 -13.75
CA ALA A 43 -0.30 16.64 -13.66
C ALA A 43 -0.13 15.94 -15.02
N THR A 44 -0.53 16.60 -16.11
CA THR A 44 -0.50 16.04 -17.47
C THR A 44 0.73 16.46 -18.28
N MET A 45 1.60 17.32 -17.74
CA MET A 45 2.75 17.86 -18.46
C MET A 45 3.91 16.85 -18.55
N ASP A 46 4.54 16.73 -19.73
CA ASP A 46 5.76 15.95 -19.93
C ASP A 46 7.00 16.77 -19.50
N TRP A 47 7.25 16.74 -18.19
CA TRP A 47 8.29 17.53 -17.53
C TRP A 47 9.72 17.18 -17.98
N ASN A 48 9.96 15.96 -18.48
CA ASN A 48 11.27 15.55 -18.98
C ASN A 48 11.63 16.35 -20.25
N ARG A 49 10.70 16.46 -21.21
CA ARG A 49 10.90 17.29 -22.41
C ARG A 49 11.05 18.78 -22.11
N LEU A 50 10.30 19.31 -21.15
CA LEU A 50 10.37 20.72 -20.79
C LEU A 50 11.70 21.07 -20.11
N SER A 51 12.20 20.19 -19.23
CA SER A 51 13.49 20.37 -18.56
C SER A 51 14.66 20.34 -19.54
N LEU A 52 14.64 19.42 -20.53
CA LEU A 52 15.62 19.36 -21.61
C LEU A 52 15.58 20.61 -22.51
N TYR A 53 14.38 21.11 -22.83
CA TYR A 53 14.20 22.32 -23.62
C TYR A 53 14.74 23.57 -22.90
N LYS A 54 14.44 23.75 -21.61
CA LYS A 54 14.94 24.87 -20.80
C LYS A 54 16.45 24.78 -20.54
N ALA A 55 16.97 23.58 -20.36
CA ALA A 55 18.41 23.33 -20.30
C ALA A 55 19.12 23.74 -21.59
N ALA A 56 18.53 23.43 -22.76
CA ALA A 56 19.04 23.84 -24.06
C ALA A 56 18.96 25.35 -24.30
N GLN A 57 18.07 26.06 -23.60
CA GLN A 57 17.92 27.53 -23.65
C GLN A 57 18.75 28.28 -22.58
N GLY A 58 19.51 27.58 -21.75
CA GLY A 58 20.38 28.20 -20.74
C GLY A 58 19.66 28.78 -19.52
N GLU A 59 18.36 28.50 -19.32
CA GLU A 59 17.66 28.87 -18.08
C GLU A 59 18.12 27.96 -16.92
N GLN A 60 18.28 28.51 -15.71
CA GLN A 60 18.69 27.74 -14.53
C GLN A 60 17.72 26.57 -14.26
N ILE A 61 18.24 25.35 -14.37
CA ILE A 61 17.50 24.11 -14.18
C ILE A 61 17.30 23.90 -12.67
N ILE A 62 16.08 24.11 -12.17
CA ILE A 62 15.73 23.61 -10.84
C ILE A 62 15.85 22.08 -10.89
N LYS A 63 16.68 21.48 -10.04
CA LYS A 63 16.95 20.03 -10.04
C LYS A 63 15.63 19.25 -9.95
N PHE A 64 15.26 18.61 -11.07
CA PHE A 64 14.05 17.83 -11.35
C PHE A 64 13.54 16.96 -10.19
N LYS A 65 14.45 16.35 -9.42
CA LYS A 65 14.10 15.44 -8.32
C LYS A 65 13.45 16.18 -7.14
N GLU A 66 13.92 17.39 -6.84
CA GLU A 66 13.46 18.19 -5.71
C GLU A 66 12.07 18.79 -5.95
N VAL A 67 11.80 19.31 -7.14
CA VAL A 67 10.48 19.89 -7.47
C VAL A 67 9.41 18.80 -7.54
N ARG A 68 9.70 17.67 -8.19
CA ARG A 68 8.76 16.54 -8.25
C ARG A 68 8.44 16.00 -6.86
N GLN A 69 9.45 15.83 -6.00
CA GLN A 69 9.20 15.44 -4.61
C GLN A 69 8.39 16.51 -3.86
N ARG A 70 8.80 17.78 -3.95
CA ARG A 70 8.22 18.90 -3.18
C ARG A 70 6.80 19.28 -3.60
N TYR A 71 6.38 19.05 -4.85
CA TYR A 71 5.08 19.50 -5.37
C TYR A 71 4.12 18.38 -5.80
N LEU A 72 4.59 17.17 -6.11
CA LEU A 72 3.72 16.05 -6.50
C LEU A 72 3.54 15.00 -5.40
N ILE A 73 4.43 14.96 -4.39
CA ILE A 73 4.37 13.96 -3.31
C ILE A 73 4.01 14.60 -1.96
N TYR A 74 4.31 15.88 -1.74
CA TYR A 74 3.85 16.60 -0.54
C TYR A 74 2.50 17.28 -0.78
N PRO A 75 1.46 16.97 -0.02
CA PRO A 75 0.18 17.66 -0.10
C PRO A 75 0.29 19.02 0.60
N ARG A 76 -0.24 20.03 -0.07
CA ARG A 76 -0.07 21.43 0.29
C ARG A 76 -1.17 22.02 1.18
N ARG A 77 -2.13 21.22 1.63
CA ARG A 77 -3.08 21.58 2.69
C ARG A 77 -3.49 20.34 3.46
N ASN A 78 -3.36 20.42 4.78
CA ASN A 78 -3.87 19.42 5.70
C ASN A 78 -5.41 19.58 5.76
N ASN A 79 -6.12 18.89 4.88
CA ASN A 79 -7.59 18.83 4.92
C ASN A 79 -8.08 17.83 6.00
N PHE A 80 -7.19 17.28 6.83
CA PHE A 80 -7.55 16.38 7.90
C PHE A 80 -8.22 17.17 9.02
N SER A 81 -9.54 17.04 9.13
CA SER A 81 -10.31 17.76 10.12
C SER A 81 -10.01 17.22 11.52
N SER A 82 -10.31 18.02 12.54
CA SER A 82 -10.25 17.53 13.93
C SER A 82 -11.19 16.34 14.18
N PHE A 83 -12.23 16.17 13.34
CA PHE A 83 -13.10 14.99 13.39
C PHE A 83 -12.38 13.75 12.87
N ASP A 84 -11.68 13.84 11.73
CA ASP A 84 -10.89 12.74 11.16
C ASP A 84 -9.81 12.27 12.15
N MET A 85 -9.19 13.21 12.86
CA MET A 85 -8.21 12.93 13.92
C MET A 85 -8.81 12.11 15.06
N LYS A 86 -10.02 12.47 15.52
CA LYS A 86 -10.72 11.72 16.58
C LYS A 86 -11.10 10.32 16.10
N VAL A 87 -11.58 10.18 14.87
CA VAL A 87 -11.91 8.87 14.29
C VAL A 87 -10.67 7.99 14.19
N LEU A 88 -9.55 8.53 13.68
CA LEU A 88 -8.28 7.80 13.55
C LEU A 88 -7.75 7.30 14.90
N PHE A 89 -7.56 8.21 15.86
CA PHE A 89 -7.03 7.84 17.18
C PHE A 89 -8.03 7.02 17.99
N GLY A 90 -9.33 7.24 17.81
CA GLY A 90 -10.38 6.41 18.39
C GLY A 90 -10.33 4.97 17.88
N TYR A 91 -10.13 4.77 16.57
CA TYR A 91 -9.97 3.45 15.97
C TYR A 91 -8.69 2.75 16.46
N ILE A 92 -7.54 3.46 16.47
CA ILE A 92 -6.28 2.92 17.00
C ILE A 92 -6.45 2.52 18.46
N GLY A 93 -7.03 3.39 19.28
CA GLY A 93 -7.32 3.12 20.68
C GLY A 93 -8.24 1.92 20.86
N PHE A 94 -9.28 1.79 20.03
CA PHE A 94 -10.20 0.65 20.05
C PHE A 94 -9.49 -0.68 19.73
N ILE A 95 -8.68 -0.73 18.67
CA ILE A 95 -7.94 -1.94 18.30
C ILE A 95 -6.92 -2.32 19.38
N VAL A 96 -6.18 -1.35 19.92
CA VAL A 96 -5.23 -1.57 21.02
C VAL A 96 -5.96 -2.08 22.27
N LEU A 97 -7.11 -1.48 22.62
CA LEU A 97 -7.90 -1.88 23.79
C LEU A 97 -8.43 -3.31 23.66
N ILE A 98 -9.05 -3.65 22.53
CA ILE A 98 -9.52 -5.02 22.24
C ILE A 98 -8.34 -5.98 22.32
N GLY A 99 -7.21 -5.60 21.75
CA GLY A 99 -5.96 -6.35 21.87
C GLY A 99 -5.60 -6.65 23.33
N VAL A 100 -5.43 -5.60 24.13
CA VAL A 100 -5.02 -5.75 25.54
C VAL A 100 -6.03 -6.57 26.34
N ILE A 101 -7.34 -6.37 26.15
CA ILE A 101 -8.39 -7.10 26.89
C ILE A 101 -8.34 -8.59 26.57
N VAL A 102 -8.31 -8.93 25.28
CA VAL A 102 -8.35 -10.34 24.86
C VAL A 102 -7.00 -11.01 25.13
N GLY A 103 -5.88 -10.29 24.95
CA GLY A 103 -4.52 -10.78 25.17
C GLY A 103 -4.21 -11.15 26.62
N ARG A 104 -4.92 -10.57 27.61
CA ARG A 104 -4.79 -10.94 29.03
C ARG A 104 -5.20 -12.38 29.34
N LYS A 105 -5.93 -13.06 28.44
CA LYS A 105 -6.47 -14.41 28.67
C LYS A 105 -5.57 -15.56 28.22
N GLN A 106 -4.55 -15.33 27.39
CA GLN A 106 -3.60 -16.38 26.97
C GLN A 106 -2.25 -16.24 27.69
N ARG A 107 -1.93 -17.21 28.56
CA ARG A 107 -0.66 -17.26 29.32
C ARG A 107 0.29 -18.40 28.91
N ASP A 108 -0.14 -19.29 28.00
CA ASP A 108 0.64 -20.47 27.62
C ASP A 108 1.00 -20.47 26.13
N THR A 109 2.28 -20.65 25.84
CA THR A 109 2.87 -20.78 24.49
C THR A 109 2.29 -21.97 23.72
N LYS A 110 1.83 -23.02 24.43
CA LYS A 110 1.23 -24.21 23.82
C LYS A 110 -0.19 -23.93 23.34
N SER A 111 -1.02 -23.26 24.15
CA SER A 111 -2.34 -22.76 23.74
C SER A 111 -2.23 -21.67 22.66
N TYR A 112 -1.09 -20.98 22.56
CA TYR A 112 -0.78 -19.98 21.52
C TYR A 112 -0.56 -20.58 20.12
N PHE A 113 0.18 -21.69 20.00
CA PHE A 113 0.43 -22.34 18.69
C PHE A 113 -0.60 -23.40 18.31
N LEU A 114 -1.17 -24.12 19.29
CA LEU A 114 -2.05 -25.27 19.05
C LEU A 114 -3.53 -25.00 19.35
N GLY A 115 -3.85 -23.84 19.96
CA GLY A 115 -5.23 -23.41 20.16
C GLY A 115 -6.10 -24.45 20.85
N ASP A 116 -5.60 -25.12 21.90
CA ASP A 116 -6.28 -26.18 22.67
C ASP A 116 -7.12 -27.18 21.82
N GLY A 117 -6.79 -27.38 20.54
CA GLY A 117 -7.53 -28.23 19.61
C GLY A 117 -8.93 -27.72 19.18
N GLN A 118 -9.33 -26.49 19.50
CA GLN A 118 -10.70 -25.98 19.28
C GLN A 118 -10.79 -24.73 18.37
N ILE A 119 -9.73 -24.38 17.62
CA ILE A 119 -9.81 -23.27 16.67
C ILE A 119 -10.59 -23.71 15.43
N SER A 120 -11.71 -23.04 15.14
CA SER A 120 -12.50 -23.27 13.92
C SER A 120 -11.66 -22.99 12.66
N TRP A 121 -11.85 -23.80 11.61
CA TRP A 121 -11.20 -23.63 10.32
C TRP A 121 -11.46 -22.24 9.69
N LEU A 122 -12.61 -21.64 9.99
CA LEU A 122 -12.93 -20.26 9.60
C LEU A 122 -11.95 -19.28 10.24
N MET A 123 -11.62 -19.49 11.52
CA MET A 123 -10.69 -18.62 12.23
C MET A 123 -9.27 -18.73 11.68
N ILE A 124 -8.83 -19.95 11.37
CA ILE A 124 -7.52 -20.17 10.74
C ILE A 124 -7.48 -19.47 9.37
N SER A 125 -8.51 -19.66 8.55
CA SER A 125 -8.61 -19.07 7.21
C SER A 125 -8.51 -17.55 7.23
N PHE A 126 -9.29 -16.88 8.09
CA PHE A 126 -9.26 -15.43 8.22
C PHE A 126 -7.92 -14.90 8.78
N SER A 127 -7.28 -15.65 9.69
CA SER A 127 -5.94 -15.30 10.19
C SER A 127 -4.89 -15.32 9.08
N VAL A 128 -4.96 -16.33 8.19
CA VAL A 128 -4.06 -16.43 7.02
C VAL A 128 -4.28 -15.24 6.09
N VAL A 129 -5.54 -14.96 5.71
CA VAL A 129 -5.89 -13.84 4.82
C VAL A 129 -5.38 -12.51 5.38
N ALA A 130 -5.57 -12.27 6.68
CA ALA A 130 -5.12 -11.04 7.27
C ALA A 130 -3.60 -10.91 7.40
N THR A 131 -2.89 -12.01 7.62
CA THR A 131 -1.42 -12.02 7.68
C THR A 131 -0.82 -11.67 6.31
N GLU A 132 -1.52 -12.01 5.23
CA GLU A 132 -1.09 -11.73 3.86
C GLU A 132 -1.56 -10.35 3.36
N THR A 133 -2.67 -9.86 3.90
CA THR A 133 -3.21 -8.54 3.56
C THR A 133 -2.34 -7.47 4.19
N SER A 134 -1.72 -6.65 3.35
CA SER A 134 -0.84 -5.58 3.79
C SER A 134 -1.21 -4.25 3.17
N VAL A 135 -0.67 -3.16 3.72
CA VAL A 135 -0.81 -1.81 3.14
C VAL A 135 -0.30 -1.76 1.71
N LEU A 136 0.76 -2.54 1.39
CA LEU A 136 1.25 -2.68 0.02
C LEU A 136 0.15 -3.21 -0.89
N THR A 137 -0.53 -4.29 -0.50
CA THR A 137 -1.65 -4.88 -1.26
C THR A 137 -2.79 -3.87 -1.44
N PHE A 138 -3.18 -3.21 -0.35
CA PHE A 138 -4.30 -2.26 -0.32
C PHE A 138 -4.08 -1.04 -1.22
N LEU A 139 -2.86 -0.49 -1.25
CA LEU A 139 -2.53 0.66 -2.10
C LEU A 139 -2.19 0.25 -3.54
N SER A 140 -1.48 -0.87 -3.72
CA SER A 140 -0.92 -1.24 -5.03
C SER A 140 -1.96 -1.84 -5.97
N ILE A 141 -2.84 -2.72 -5.49
CA ILE A 141 -3.80 -3.40 -6.38
C ILE A 141 -4.76 -2.40 -7.06
N PRO A 142 -5.40 -1.46 -6.34
CA PRO A 142 -6.23 -0.44 -6.99
C PRO A 142 -5.41 0.42 -7.96
N GLY A 143 -4.16 0.75 -7.60
CA GLY A 143 -3.24 1.48 -8.49
C GLY A 143 -2.94 0.72 -9.78
N VAL A 144 -2.67 -0.58 -9.70
CA VAL A 144 -2.46 -1.44 -10.87
C VAL A 144 -3.73 -1.55 -11.69
N ALA A 145 -4.91 -1.75 -11.08
CA ALA A 145 -6.18 -1.81 -11.80
C ALA A 145 -6.53 -0.48 -12.49
N TYR A 146 -6.24 0.65 -11.84
CA TYR A 146 -6.41 1.98 -12.39
C TYR A 146 -5.49 2.24 -13.59
N LEU A 147 -4.23 1.83 -13.53
CA LEU A 147 -3.28 2.00 -14.65
C LEU A 147 -3.47 0.98 -15.77
N THR A 148 -3.93 -0.22 -15.44
CA THR A 148 -4.04 -1.35 -16.38
C THR A 148 -5.47 -1.88 -16.46
N ASN A 149 -5.77 -3.04 -15.87
CA ASN A 149 -7.06 -3.73 -15.87
C ASN A 149 -7.09 -4.73 -14.69
N PHE A 150 -8.08 -5.64 -14.68
CA PHE A 150 -8.26 -6.65 -13.63
C PHE A 150 -7.32 -7.87 -13.78
N GLY A 151 -6.26 -7.76 -14.58
CA GLY A 151 -5.26 -8.82 -14.79
C GLY A 151 -4.64 -9.39 -13.53
N PHE A 152 -4.55 -8.59 -12.45
CA PHE A 152 -4.08 -9.07 -11.15
C PHE A 152 -4.92 -10.25 -10.59
N LEU A 153 -6.20 -10.36 -10.96
CA LEU A 153 -7.06 -11.45 -10.51
C LEU A 153 -6.55 -12.82 -11.00
N GLN A 154 -5.81 -12.89 -12.11
CA GLN A 154 -5.15 -14.13 -12.56
C GLN A 154 -4.13 -14.63 -11.53
N VAL A 155 -3.34 -13.72 -10.94
CA VAL A 155 -2.40 -14.05 -9.86
C VAL A 155 -3.14 -14.46 -8.59
N ALA A 156 -4.23 -13.77 -8.26
CA ALA A 156 -5.06 -14.13 -7.10
C ALA A 156 -5.65 -15.55 -7.22
N ILE A 157 -6.16 -15.93 -8.40
CA ILE A 157 -6.61 -17.30 -8.69
C ILE A 157 -5.45 -18.29 -8.52
N GLY A 158 -4.27 -17.97 -9.04
CA GLY A 158 -3.06 -18.78 -8.87
C GLY A 158 -2.70 -19.01 -7.40
N TYR A 159 -2.84 -17.99 -6.53
CA TYR A 159 -2.63 -18.14 -5.09
C TYR A 159 -3.64 -19.07 -4.43
N ILE A 160 -4.91 -19.02 -4.82
CA ILE A 160 -5.94 -19.93 -4.29
C ILE A 160 -5.61 -21.38 -4.66
N ILE A 161 -5.33 -21.64 -5.94
CA ILE A 161 -4.99 -22.98 -6.43
C ILE A 161 -3.71 -23.48 -5.73
N GLY A 162 -2.68 -22.65 -5.66
CA GLY A 162 -1.42 -23.00 -5.01
C GLY A 162 -1.60 -23.39 -3.55
N ARG A 163 -2.48 -22.71 -2.80
CA ARG A 163 -2.79 -23.07 -1.41
C ARG A 163 -3.50 -24.40 -1.27
N ILE A 164 -4.47 -24.68 -2.15
CA ILE A 164 -5.16 -25.96 -2.14
C ILE A 164 -4.16 -27.09 -2.37
N VAL A 165 -3.27 -26.93 -3.36
CA VAL A 165 -2.21 -27.90 -3.65
C VAL A 165 -1.25 -28.06 -2.47
N VAL A 166 -0.76 -26.96 -1.89
CA VAL A 166 0.16 -27.01 -0.75
C VAL A 166 -0.51 -27.65 0.47
N ALA A 167 -1.75 -27.28 0.78
CA ALA A 167 -2.48 -27.85 1.89
C ALA A 167 -2.73 -29.35 1.70
N TRP A 168 -3.08 -29.78 0.47
CA TRP A 168 -3.34 -31.18 0.19
C TRP A 168 -2.09 -32.06 0.23
N LEU A 169 -0.95 -31.55 -0.26
CA LEU A 169 0.29 -32.31 -0.35
C LEU A 169 1.15 -32.24 0.93
N PHE A 170 1.32 -31.07 1.51
CA PHE A 170 2.31 -30.85 2.57
C PHE A 170 1.72 -30.89 3.97
N LEU A 171 0.47 -30.46 4.16
CA LEU A 171 -0.14 -30.44 5.49
C LEU A 171 -0.18 -31.84 6.12
N PRO A 172 -0.58 -32.92 5.42
CA PRO A 172 -0.56 -34.28 5.99
C PRO A 172 0.84 -34.73 6.40
N LEU A 173 1.86 -34.33 5.64
CA LEU A 173 3.26 -34.66 5.92
C LEU A 173 3.75 -33.93 7.18
N TYR A 174 3.41 -32.64 7.32
CA TYR A 174 3.78 -31.86 8.49
C TYR A 174 3.14 -32.41 9.77
N TYR A 175 1.85 -32.78 9.71
CA TYR A 175 1.18 -33.41 10.85
C TYR A 175 1.76 -34.78 11.19
N LYS A 176 2.12 -35.59 10.19
CA LYS A 176 2.73 -36.91 10.41
C LYS A 176 4.09 -36.83 11.08
N GLU A 177 4.93 -35.87 10.69
CA GLU A 177 6.25 -35.67 11.29
C GLU A 177 6.21 -34.87 12.60
N GLY A 178 5.07 -34.27 12.96
CA GLY A 178 4.92 -33.48 14.18
C GLY A 178 5.76 -32.20 14.21
N VAL A 179 6.16 -31.70 13.03
CA VAL A 179 7.01 -30.51 12.88
C VAL A 179 6.21 -29.23 13.15
N GLN A 180 6.88 -28.23 13.73
CA GLN A 180 6.26 -26.94 14.03
C GLN A 180 6.59 -25.86 13.00
N SER A 181 7.54 -26.13 12.11
CA SER A 181 7.89 -25.21 11.02
C SER A 181 8.20 -25.95 9.73
N THR A 182 7.94 -25.29 8.60
CA THR A 182 8.33 -25.81 7.28
C THR A 182 9.85 -26.00 7.16
N TYR A 183 10.65 -25.19 7.86
CA TYR A 183 12.10 -25.30 7.83
C TYR A 183 12.61 -26.52 8.59
N GLU A 184 11.96 -26.89 9.68
CA GLU A 184 12.26 -28.12 10.42
C GLU A 184 12.00 -29.36 9.57
N PHE A 185 10.88 -29.38 8.82
CA PHE A 185 10.62 -30.44 7.83
C PHE A 185 11.74 -30.55 6.78
N ILE A 186 12.23 -29.41 6.29
CA ILE A 186 13.37 -29.36 5.37
C ILE A 186 14.65 -29.89 6.05
N GLY A 187 14.88 -29.53 7.31
CA GLY A 187 16.02 -30.00 8.10
C GLY A 187 16.00 -31.51 8.35
N ASN A 188 14.84 -32.08 8.64
CA ASN A 188 14.67 -33.52 8.83
C ASN A 188 15.03 -34.31 7.56
N LYS A 189 14.80 -33.73 6.38
CA LYS A 189 15.07 -34.39 5.09
C LYS A 189 16.48 -34.17 4.56
N TRP A 190 17.04 -32.98 4.71
CA TRP A 190 18.30 -32.58 4.06
C TRP A 190 19.38 -32.09 5.04
N GLY A 191 19.13 -32.21 6.34
CA GLY A 191 20.05 -31.84 7.41
C GLY A 191 19.98 -30.37 7.81
N ILE A 192 20.56 -30.10 8.98
CA ILE A 192 20.53 -28.77 9.63
C ILE A 192 21.17 -27.66 8.79
N SER A 193 22.18 -27.98 7.98
CA SER A 193 22.85 -26.99 7.13
C SER A 193 21.89 -26.43 6.08
N PHE A 194 21.10 -27.29 5.44
CA PHE A 194 20.13 -26.88 4.44
C PHE A 194 18.95 -26.13 5.06
N GLN A 195 18.49 -26.57 6.23
CA GLN A 195 17.51 -25.81 7.03
C GLN A 195 17.98 -24.38 7.30
N ARG A 196 19.21 -24.21 7.82
CA ARG A 196 19.77 -22.87 8.11
C ARG A 196 19.85 -22.01 6.86
N PHE A 197 20.25 -22.58 5.73
CA PHE A 197 20.29 -21.86 4.46
C PHE A 197 18.90 -21.36 4.06
N VAL A 198 17.90 -22.24 3.99
CA VAL A 198 16.53 -21.87 3.58
C VAL A 198 15.90 -20.86 4.54
N SER A 199 16.06 -21.06 5.85
CA SER A 199 15.56 -20.11 6.86
C SER A 199 16.24 -18.75 6.73
N THR A 200 17.55 -18.69 6.46
CA THR A 200 18.28 -17.42 6.30
C THR A 200 17.81 -16.68 5.05
N VAL A 201 17.70 -17.37 3.92
CA VAL A 201 17.19 -16.78 2.66
C VAL A 201 15.77 -16.24 2.88
N PHE A 202 14.91 -17.00 3.54
CA PHE A 202 13.57 -16.56 3.88
C PHE A 202 13.58 -15.29 4.74
N LEU A 203 14.38 -15.26 5.82
CA LEU A 203 14.46 -14.10 6.70
C LEU A 203 14.94 -12.85 5.96
N LEU A 204 15.93 -12.98 5.08
CA LEU A 204 16.39 -11.86 4.25
C LEU A 204 15.29 -11.34 3.32
N MET A 205 14.60 -12.24 2.62
CA MET A 205 13.47 -11.86 1.76
C MET A 205 12.34 -11.20 2.56
N ARG A 206 12.08 -11.70 3.78
CA ARG A 206 11.06 -11.17 4.69
C ARG A 206 11.40 -9.74 5.11
N ILE A 207 12.63 -9.48 5.54
CA ILE A 207 13.11 -8.14 5.93
C ILE A 207 12.97 -7.16 4.77
N LEU A 208 13.39 -7.54 3.56
CA LEU A 208 13.27 -6.68 2.38
C LEU A 208 11.81 -6.34 2.06
N ALA A 209 10.93 -7.35 2.10
CA ALA A 209 9.50 -7.15 1.87
C ALA A 209 8.86 -6.25 2.95
N ASP A 210 9.25 -6.42 4.21
CA ASP A 210 8.75 -5.59 5.32
C ASP A 210 9.24 -4.14 5.22
N GLY A 211 10.46 -3.91 4.70
CA GLY A 211 10.94 -2.57 4.38
C GLY A 211 10.06 -1.84 3.36
N VAL A 212 9.64 -2.54 2.30
CA VAL A 212 8.71 -1.98 1.30
C VAL A 212 7.34 -1.69 1.94
N ARG A 213 6.82 -2.59 2.78
CA ARG A 213 5.55 -2.38 3.49
C ARG A 213 5.62 -1.16 4.41
N LEU A 214 6.70 -1.02 5.17
CA LEU A 214 6.91 0.12 6.07
C LEU A 214 6.94 1.44 5.30
N PHE A 215 7.61 1.48 4.15
CA PHE A 215 7.59 2.65 3.27
C PHE A 215 6.19 2.95 2.72
N MET A 216 5.45 1.93 2.27
CA MET A 216 4.07 2.09 1.80
C MET A 216 3.14 2.63 2.90
N THR A 217 3.31 2.19 4.14
CA THR A 217 2.55 2.71 5.29
C THR A 217 2.89 4.17 5.60
N ALA A 218 4.13 4.60 5.34
CA ALA A 218 4.55 5.99 5.55
C ALA A 218 3.97 6.97 4.53
N ILE A 219 3.52 6.52 3.35
CA ILE A 219 2.91 7.38 2.32
C ILE A 219 1.69 8.13 2.87
N PRO A 220 0.61 7.47 3.33
CA PRO A 220 -0.57 8.18 3.80
C PRO A 220 -0.26 9.09 5.01
N LEU A 221 0.63 8.67 5.91
CA LEU A 221 1.02 9.50 7.05
C LEU A 221 1.72 10.79 6.59
N THR A 222 2.64 10.68 5.64
CA THR A 222 3.31 11.82 5.01
C THR A 222 2.31 12.71 4.29
N LEU A 223 1.33 12.12 3.60
CA LEU A 223 0.29 12.85 2.90
C LEU A 223 -0.71 13.57 3.85
N ILE A 224 -0.89 13.09 5.07
CA ILE A 224 -1.80 13.73 6.02
C ILE A 224 -1.05 14.81 6.82
N THR A 225 0.16 14.50 7.28
CA THR A 225 0.91 15.37 8.19
C THR A 225 1.80 16.40 7.50
N GLY A 226 2.19 16.16 6.25
CA GLY A 226 3.22 16.91 5.55
C GLY A 226 4.64 16.64 6.07
N TRP A 227 4.84 15.64 6.94
CA TRP A 227 6.16 15.27 7.45
C TRP A 227 7.06 14.66 6.38
N SER A 228 8.38 14.63 6.63
CA SER A 228 9.29 13.90 5.76
C SER A 228 9.05 12.40 5.81
N PHE A 229 9.30 11.70 4.70
CA PHE A 229 9.23 10.23 4.67
C PHE A 229 10.09 9.60 5.77
N GLY A 230 11.29 10.12 6.00
CA GLY A 230 12.16 9.64 7.07
C GLY A 230 11.51 9.76 8.45
N ALA A 231 10.90 10.90 8.77
CA ALA A 231 10.18 11.09 10.02
C ALA A 231 8.95 10.17 10.14
N SER A 232 8.15 10.06 9.08
CA SER A 232 6.98 9.17 9.04
C SER A 232 7.38 7.70 9.25
N ILE A 233 8.43 7.23 8.57
CA ILE A 233 8.96 5.87 8.72
C ILE A 233 9.48 5.64 10.15
N ALA A 234 10.26 6.58 10.69
CA ALA A 234 10.81 6.45 12.04
C ALA A 234 9.70 6.37 13.10
N ILE A 235 8.66 7.19 12.97
CA ILE A 235 7.53 7.19 13.90
C ILE A 235 6.73 5.89 13.79
N ILE A 236 6.37 5.45 12.58
CA ILE A 236 5.66 4.17 12.40
C ILE A 236 6.51 3.03 12.94
N GLY A 237 7.81 2.99 12.60
CA GLY A 237 8.74 1.97 13.07
C GLY A 237 8.87 1.95 14.58
N LEU A 238 8.93 3.11 15.25
CA LEU A 238 8.96 3.22 16.70
C LEU A 238 7.67 2.67 17.33
N PHE A 239 6.49 3.05 16.80
CA PHE A 239 5.22 2.53 17.29
C PHE A 239 5.09 1.02 17.07
N THR A 240 5.51 0.51 15.91
CA THR A 240 5.56 -0.93 15.64
C THR A 240 6.49 -1.64 16.61
N LEU A 241 7.69 -1.11 16.83
CA LEU A 241 8.66 -1.67 17.78
C LEU A 241 8.10 -1.71 19.21
N ILE A 242 7.54 -0.61 19.70
CA ILE A 242 6.93 -0.53 21.03
C ILE A 242 5.80 -1.55 21.15
N TYR A 243 4.90 -1.62 20.16
CA TYR A 243 3.80 -2.58 20.15
C TYR A 243 4.30 -4.04 20.16
N THR A 244 5.37 -4.34 19.41
CA THR A 244 6.00 -5.67 19.41
C THR A 244 6.69 -5.99 20.74
N LEU A 245 7.43 -5.04 21.32
CA LEU A 245 8.20 -5.23 22.56
C LEU A 245 7.33 -5.33 23.81
N ILE A 246 6.22 -4.59 23.88
CA ILE A 246 5.23 -4.74 24.95
C ILE A 246 4.66 -6.16 24.95
N GLY A 247 4.86 -6.92 23.86
CA GLY A 247 4.42 -8.30 23.77
C GLY A 247 2.91 -8.36 23.96
N VAL A 248 2.19 -7.32 23.49
CA VAL A 248 0.73 -7.32 23.50
C VAL A 248 0.38 -8.63 22.82
N TYR A 249 -0.19 -9.56 23.58
CA TYR A 249 -0.51 -10.96 23.24
C TYR A 249 -1.56 -11.05 22.10
N VAL A 250 -1.42 -10.20 21.09
CA VAL A 250 -2.41 -9.64 20.17
C VAL A 250 -1.97 -9.94 18.75
N GLN A 251 -1.57 -11.18 18.53
CA GLN A 251 -2.02 -11.90 17.35
C GLN A 251 -3.22 -12.79 17.72
N LEU A 252 -4.09 -12.27 18.58
CA LEU A 252 -5.43 -12.79 18.67
C LEU A 252 -6.15 -12.52 17.35
N PHE A 253 -6.78 -13.56 16.86
CA PHE A 253 -7.66 -13.56 15.71
C PHE A 253 -8.69 -12.40 15.71
N THR A 254 -9.11 -11.97 16.89
CA THR A 254 -10.20 -11.00 17.08
C THR A 254 -9.90 -9.59 16.54
N PRO A 255 -8.84 -8.86 16.97
CA PRO A 255 -8.53 -7.56 16.38
C PRO A 255 -8.20 -7.62 14.88
N ILE A 256 -7.64 -8.74 14.43
CA ILE A 256 -7.37 -9.01 13.02
C ILE A 256 -8.69 -9.07 12.21
N LEU A 257 -9.68 -9.81 12.70
CA LEU A 257 -11.01 -9.87 12.09
C LEU A 257 -11.70 -8.51 12.06
N PHE A 258 -11.64 -7.77 13.17
CA PHE A 258 -12.25 -6.44 13.23
C PHE A 258 -11.61 -5.50 12.20
N ASN A 259 -10.30 -5.61 11.97
CA ASN A 259 -9.63 -4.86 10.91
C ASN A 259 -10.11 -5.28 9.51
N LEU A 260 -10.18 -6.58 9.20
CA LEU A 260 -10.71 -7.05 7.91
C LEU A 260 -12.16 -6.60 7.67
N PHE A 261 -13.00 -6.69 8.71
CA PHE A 261 -14.39 -6.25 8.64
C PHE A 261 -14.50 -4.73 8.43
N TYR A 262 -13.69 -3.96 9.16
CA TYR A 262 -13.61 -2.50 8.99
C TYR A 262 -13.20 -2.12 7.56
N ILE A 263 -12.17 -2.77 7.02
CA ILE A 263 -11.74 -2.59 5.63
C ILE A 263 -12.94 -2.83 4.71
N PHE A 264 -13.60 -3.99 4.79
CA PHE A 264 -14.74 -4.34 3.94
C PHE A 264 -15.89 -3.32 3.99
N LEU A 265 -16.25 -2.83 5.19
CA LEU A 265 -17.25 -1.78 5.35
C LEU A 265 -16.85 -0.47 4.66
N VAL A 266 -15.58 -0.07 4.77
CA VAL A 266 -15.07 1.13 4.08
C VAL A 266 -15.17 0.99 2.56
N GLN A 267 -14.93 -0.19 1.98
CA GLN A 267 -15.12 -0.38 0.54
C GLN A 267 -16.60 -0.30 0.13
N ILE A 268 -17.50 -0.92 0.89
CA ILE A 268 -18.95 -0.82 0.62
C ILE A 268 -19.39 0.65 0.69
N PHE A 269 -18.98 1.37 1.72
CA PHE A 269 -19.31 2.78 1.87
C PHE A 269 -18.77 3.60 0.68
N THR A 270 -17.51 3.40 0.32
CA THR A 270 -16.88 4.08 -0.82
C THR A 270 -17.61 3.79 -2.12
N PHE A 271 -18.03 2.55 -2.34
CA PHE A 271 -18.77 2.15 -3.55
C PHE A 271 -20.13 2.86 -3.65
N ASN A 272 -20.88 2.97 -2.54
CA ASN A 272 -22.15 3.69 -2.51
C ASN A 272 -21.97 5.18 -2.79
N VAL A 273 -20.96 5.81 -2.18
CA VAL A 273 -20.63 7.23 -2.42
C VAL A 273 -20.28 7.46 -3.89
N ILE A 274 -19.48 6.58 -4.51
CA ILE A 274 -19.15 6.70 -5.93
C ILE A 274 -20.39 6.58 -6.81
N ASN A 275 -21.31 5.67 -6.49
CA ASN A 275 -22.57 5.52 -7.23
C ASN A 275 -23.43 6.80 -7.19
N GLU A 276 -23.44 7.52 -6.07
CA GLU A 276 -24.20 8.77 -5.94
C GLU A 276 -23.50 9.96 -6.63
N LEU A 277 -22.16 9.99 -6.64
CA LEU A 277 -21.39 11.12 -7.18
C LEU A 277 -21.22 11.08 -8.70
N VAL A 278 -21.30 9.90 -9.33
CA VAL A 278 -21.11 9.76 -10.78
C VAL A 278 -22.46 9.91 -11.50
N PRO A 279 -22.59 10.89 -12.43
CA PRO A 279 -23.79 11.03 -13.24
C PRO A 279 -24.05 9.73 -14.04
N GLY A 280 -25.23 9.12 -13.86
CA GLY A 280 -25.58 7.83 -14.47
C GLY A 280 -25.19 6.59 -13.63
N GLY A 281 -24.62 6.80 -12.44
CA GLY A 281 -24.40 5.75 -11.43
C GLY A 281 -23.55 4.58 -11.92
N LEU A 282 -23.85 3.38 -11.38
CA LEU A 282 -23.13 2.15 -11.69
C LEU A 282 -23.15 1.76 -13.17
N GLU A 283 -24.25 2.02 -13.88
CA GLU A 283 -24.36 1.67 -15.30
C GLU A 283 -23.35 2.48 -16.13
N SER A 284 -23.24 3.78 -15.88
CA SER A 284 -22.24 4.62 -16.56
C SER A 284 -20.81 4.16 -16.24
N ILE A 285 -20.53 3.84 -14.98
CA ILE A 285 -19.22 3.32 -14.56
C ILE A 285 -18.90 2.02 -15.29
N LYS A 286 -19.86 1.09 -15.34
CA LYS A 286 -19.68 -0.20 -15.99
C LYS A 286 -19.36 -0.02 -17.48
N THR A 287 -20.11 0.82 -18.20
CA THR A 287 -19.85 1.10 -19.62
C THR A 287 -18.45 1.68 -19.83
N ILE A 288 -18.04 2.66 -19.02
CA ILE A 288 -16.69 3.25 -19.12
C ILE A 288 -15.60 2.20 -18.87
N LEU A 289 -15.80 1.30 -17.90
CA LEU A 289 -14.86 0.22 -17.59
C LEU A 289 -14.79 -0.83 -18.71
N GLU A 290 -15.92 -1.17 -19.32
CA GLU A 290 -16.00 -2.07 -20.48
C GLU A 290 -15.28 -1.46 -21.69
N ASP A 291 -15.59 -0.22 -22.05
CA ASP A 291 -14.97 0.51 -23.16
C ASP A 291 -13.45 0.66 -22.96
N SER A 292 -13.02 0.83 -21.71
CA SER A 292 -11.60 0.95 -21.34
C SER A 292 -10.90 -0.42 -21.20
N GLY A 293 -11.59 -1.53 -21.45
CA GLY A 293 -11.03 -2.89 -21.33
C GLY A 293 -10.62 -3.28 -19.91
N LYS A 294 -11.18 -2.63 -18.88
CA LYS A 294 -10.76 -2.80 -17.47
C LYS A 294 -11.12 -4.17 -16.90
N PHE A 295 -12.19 -4.80 -17.39
CA PHE A 295 -12.63 -6.12 -16.94
C PHE A 295 -11.79 -7.28 -17.49
N SER A 296 -10.76 -7.01 -18.31
CA SER A 296 -9.85 -8.06 -18.76
C SER A 296 -9.10 -8.68 -17.58
N ILE A 297 -9.34 -9.97 -17.32
CA ILE A 297 -8.70 -10.76 -16.26
C ILE A 297 -7.53 -11.57 -16.81
N PHE A 298 -7.71 -12.20 -17.96
CA PHE A 298 -6.69 -13.02 -18.59
C PHE A 298 -5.97 -12.19 -19.63
N GLN A 299 -4.77 -11.74 -19.30
CA GLN A 299 -3.87 -11.19 -20.29
C GLN A 299 -3.19 -12.40 -20.94
N GLY A 300 -3.54 -12.69 -22.21
CA GLY A 300 -2.91 -13.78 -22.95
C GLY A 300 -1.39 -13.67 -22.89
N PHE A 301 -0.68 -14.80 -22.96
CA PHE A 301 0.76 -14.76 -23.19
C PHE A 301 1.00 -13.92 -24.45
N SER A 302 1.94 -12.97 -24.39
CA SER A 302 2.34 -12.23 -25.58
C SER A 302 2.60 -13.25 -26.70
N SER A 303 1.96 -13.07 -27.84
CA SER A 303 2.12 -13.92 -29.03
C SER A 303 3.58 -13.99 -29.53
N SER A 304 4.49 -13.18 -28.95
CA SER A 304 5.94 -13.29 -29.13
C SER A 304 6.60 -14.49 -28.44
N LEU A 305 5.92 -15.17 -27.50
CA LEU A 305 6.41 -16.39 -26.84
C LEU A 305 5.93 -17.70 -27.49
N LEU A 306 5.07 -17.61 -28.51
CA LEU A 306 4.54 -18.76 -29.25
C LEU A 306 5.18 -18.92 -30.65
N ILE A 307 6.24 -18.16 -30.93
CA ILE A 307 7.05 -18.31 -32.14
C ILE A 307 8.50 -18.55 -31.69
N TYR A 308 8.80 -19.74 -31.16
CA TYR A 308 10.10 -20.42 -31.26
C TYR A 308 9.92 -21.89 -30.88
#